data_AF-A0A1H0U5U4-F1
#
_entry.id   AF-A0A1H0U5U4-F1
#
_cell.length_a   1.000
_cell.length_b   1.000
_cell.length_c   1.000
_cell.angle_alpha   90.00
_cell.angle_beta   90.00
_cell.angle_gamma   90.00
#
_symmetry.space_group_name_H-M   'P 1'
#
loop_
_entity.id
_entity.type
_entity.pdbx_description
1 polymer ?
#
loop_
_entity_poly.entity_id
_entity_poly.type
_entity_poly.pdbx_seq_one_letter_code
_entity_poly.pdbx_strand_id
1 'polypeptide(L)'
;MVTPDLLSSWSRTEQYLLQAKALITLTPATTGALDEVAEYLEHNELGIAGDWLRSIAEETNWESVEILKLLALAEASMGRSANQLVLDQRLTQLLGHAHETKLPAA
;
A
#
# COMPACT_ATOMS: atom_id res chain seq x y z
N MET A 1 -5.42 23.10 -8.91
CA MET A 1 -4.40 23.63 -7.99
C MET A 1 -4.10 22.54 -6.99
N VAL A 2 -2.83 22.21 -6.79
CA VAL A 2 -2.39 21.28 -5.74
C VAL A 2 -2.46 22.05 -4.42
N THR A 3 -3.22 21.55 -3.45
CA THR A 3 -3.28 22.13 -2.10
C THR A 3 -2.16 21.56 -1.23
N PRO A 4 -1.72 22.27 -0.17
CA PRO A 4 -0.76 21.73 0.79
C PRO A 4 -1.20 20.39 1.39
N ASP A 5 -2.51 20.23 1.65
CA ASP A 5 -3.09 18.97 2.14
C ASP A 5 -2.91 17.82 1.15
N LEU A 6 -3.02 18.11 -0.15
CA LEU A 6 -2.81 17.11 -1.21
C LEU A 6 -1.35 16.66 -1.25
N LEU A 7 -0.40 17.59 -1.15
CA LEU A 7 1.04 17.27 -1.08
C LEU A 7 1.39 16.45 0.16
N SER A 8 0.81 16.79 1.31
CA SER A 8 0.97 16.02 2.55
C SER A 8 0.37 14.62 2.42
N SER A 9 -0.77 14.47 1.75
CA SER A 9 -1.37 13.15 1.48
C SER A 9 -0.51 12.29 0.55
N TRP A 10 0.11 12.90 -0.46
CA TRP A 10 0.97 12.23 -1.42
C TRP A 10 2.27 11.75 -0.78
N SER A 11 2.95 12.64 -0.05
CA SER A 11 4.18 12.27 0.67
C SER A 11 3.94 11.18 1.70
N ARG A 12 2.78 11.19 2.36
CA ARG A 12 2.40 10.13 3.30
C ARG A 12 2.13 8.80 2.59
N THR A 13 1.39 8.85 1.49
CA THR A 13 1.10 7.67 0.65
C THR A 13 2.38 7.03 0.15
N GLU A 14 3.29 7.83 -0.41
CA GLU A 14 4.59 7.39 -0.90
C GLU A 14 5.40 6.68 0.21
N GLN A 15 5.44 7.26 1.41
CA GLN A 15 6.11 6.63 2.56
C GLN A 15 5.51 5.27 2.93
N TYR A 16 4.18 5.13 2.92
CA TYR A 16 3.54 3.85 3.18
C TYR A 16 3.86 2.80 2.10
N LEU A 17 3.88 3.21 0.83
CA LEU A 17 4.23 2.32 -0.28
C LEU A 17 5.70 1.90 -0.23
N LEU A 18 6.62 2.81 0.10
CA LEU A 18 8.04 2.51 0.30
C LEU A 18 8.26 1.53 1.46
N GLN A 19 7.56 1.73 2.58
CA GLN A 19 7.62 0.80 3.71
C GLN A 19 7.05 -0.57 3.34
N ALA A 20 5.92 -0.62 2.63
CA ALA A 20 5.33 -1.87 2.16
C ALA A 20 6.30 -2.63 1.23
N LYS A 21 6.92 -1.92 0.28
CA LYS A 21 7.94 -2.45 -0.62
C LYS A 21 9.12 -3.06 0.14
N ALA A 22 9.61 -2.37 1.18
CA ALA A 22 10.77 -2.83 1.96
C ALA A 22 10.50 -4.10 2.78
N LEU A 23 9.23 -4.40 3.06
CA LEU A 23 8.83 -5.62 3.77
C LEU A 23 8.64 -6.83 2.83
N ILE A 24 8.56 -6.62 1.52
CA ILE A 24 8.45 -7.71 0.55
C ILE A 24 9.84 -8.34 0.37
N THR A 25 9.93 -9.64 0.62
CA THR A 25 11.16 -10.40 0.39
C THR A 25 11.52 -10.37 -1.11
N LEU A 26 12.73 -9.92 -1.41
CA LEU A 26 13.30 -9.99 -2.75
C LEU A 26 13.54 -11.46 -3.12
N THR A 27 12.76 -11.94 -4.09
CA THR A 27 12.90 -13.26 -4.70
C THR A 27 12.98 -13.09 -6.21
N PRO A 28 13.50 -14.06 -6.98
CA PRO A 28 13.51 -13.98 -8.44
C PRO A 28 12.13 -13.76 -9.07
N ALA A 29 11.05 -14.13 -8.36
CA ALA A 29 9.67 -13.89 -8.78
C ALA A 29 9.18 -12.46 -8.49
N THR A 30 9.73 -11.79 -7.47
CA THR A 30 9.28 -10.45 -7.04
C THR A 30 10.22 -9.33 -7.50
N THR A 31 11.48 -9.62 -7.84
CA THR A 31 12.49 -8.60 -8.21
C THR A 31 12.02 -7.71 -9.36
N GLY A 32 11.59 -8.28 -10.49
CA GLY A 32 11.19 -7.47 -11.65
C GLY A 32 9.98 -6.58 -11.36
N ALA A 33 8.98 -7.10 -10.67
CA ALA A 33 7.79 -6.34 -10.30
C ALA A 33 8.11 -5.23 -9.26
N LEU A 34 9.06 -5.46 -8.34
CA LEU A 34 9.49 -4.45 -7.37
C LEU A 34 10.32 -3.33 -8.01
N ASP A 35 11.02 -3.62 -9.11
CA ASP A 35 11.71 -2.60 -9.91
C ASP A 35 10.69 -1.72 -10.66
N GLU A 36 9.67 -2.31 -11.27
CA GLU A 36 8.55 -1.55 -11.89
C GLU A 36 7.82 -0.68 -10.87
N VAL A 37 7.55 -1.20 -9.67
CA VAL A 37 7.02 -0.39 -8.55
C VAL A 37 7.93 0.80 -8.21
N ALA A 38 9.25 0.63 -8.29
CA ALA A 38 10.18 1.73 -8.04
C ALA A 38 10.00 2.86 -9.07
N GLU A 39 9.90 2.52 -10.35
CA GLU A 39 9.67 3.47 -11.42
C GLU A 39 8.34 4.22 -11.24
N TYR A 40 7.26 3.52 -10.87
CA TYR A 40 5.98 4.17 -10.60
C TYR A 40 6.03 5.16 -9.43
N LEU A 41 6.78 4.83 -8.37
CA LEU A 41 6.97 5.76 -7.25
C LEU A 41 7.76 7.00 -7.67
N GLU A 42 8.83 6.85 -8.47
CA GLU A 42 9.62 7.98 -9.00
C GLU A 42 8.78 8.92 -9.89
N HIS A 43 7.78 8.38 -10.59
CA HIS A 43 6.87 9.14 -11.44
C HIS A 43 5.64 9.70 -10.69
N ASN A 44 5.55 9.57 -9.37
CA ASN A 44 4.37 9.90 -8.56
C ASN A 44 3.09 9.16 -9.00
N GLU A 45 3.22 8.00 -9.63
CA GLU A 45 2.11 7.14 -10.03
C GLU A 45 1.68 6.25 -8.85
N LEU A 46 1.39 6.88 -7.71
CA LEU A 46 1.18 6.23 -6.41
C LEU A 46 0.05 5.19 -6.43
N GLY A 47 -1.02 5.44 -7.19
CA GLY A 47 -2.11 4.49 -7.35
C GLY A 47 -1.69 3.21 -8.10
N ILE A 48 -0.84 3.35 -9.11
CA ILE A 48 -0.32 2.22 -9.90
C ILE A 48 0.68 1.44 -9.05
N ALA A 49 1.59 2.13 -8.37
CA ALA A 49 2.53 1.52 -7.44
C ALA A 49 1.80 0.70 -6.34
N GLY A 50 0.70 1.24 -5.79
CA GLY A 50 -0.14 0.54 -4.81
C GLY A 50 -0.82 -0.71 -5.37
N ASP A 51 -1.40 -0.62 -6.57
CA ASP A 51 -2.05 -1.75 -7.23
C ASP A 51 -1.05 -2.88 -7.55
N TRP A 52 0.17 -2.53 -7.98
CA TRP A 52 1.25 -3.50 -8.21
C TRP A 52 1.74 -4.15 -6.92
N LEU A 53 2.02 -3.38 -5.87
CA LEU A 53 2.42 -3.93 -4.57
C LEU A 53 1.35 -4.86 -4.00
N ARG A 54 0.06 -4.55 -4.22
CA ARG A 54 -1.04 -5.44 -3.86
C ARG A 54 -0.97 -6.75 -4.66
N SER A 55 -0.77 -6.69 -5.97
CA SER A 55 -0.65 -7.89 -6.81
C SER A 55 0.51 -8.78 -6.36
N ILE A 56 1.66 -8.19 -6.07
CA ILE A 56 2.83 -8.92 -5.56
C ILE A 56 2.50 -9.57 -4.21
N ALA A 57 1.82 -8.84 -3.31
CA ALA A 57 1.39 -9.37 -2.03
C ALA A 57 0.36 -10.51 -2.20
N GLU A 58 -0.55 -10.43 -3.18
CA GLU A 58 -1.49 -11.50 -3.52
C GLU A 58 -0.79 -12.76 -4.01
N GLU A 59 0.16 -12.61 -4.94
CA GLU A 59 0.92 -13.72 -5.53
C GLU A 59 1.82 -14.43 -4.52
N THR A 60 2.34 -13.68 -3.55
CA THR A 60 3.12 -14.22 -2.42
C THR A 60 2.24 -14.70 -1.26
N ASN A 61 0.91 -14.73 -1.43
CA ASN A 61 -0.04 -15.18 -0.42
C ASN A 61 -0.05 -14.35 0.89
N TRP A 62 0.13 -13.04 0.76
CA TRP A 62 -0.03 -12.05 1.83
C TRP A 62 0.83 -12.37 3.06
N GLU A 63 2.12 -12.62 2.83
CA GLU A 63 3.03 -13.14 3.88
C GLU A 63 3.15 -12.24 5.11
N SER A 64 2.72 -10.97 5.02
CA SER A 64 2.78 -10.04 6.14
C SER A 64 1.51 -9.21 6.31
N VAL A 65 0.96 -9.30 7.51
CA VAL A 65 -0.09 -8.40 8.03
C VAL A 65 0.37 -6.94 7.97
N GLU A 66 1.67 -6.68 8.14
CA GLU A 66 2.18 -5.31 8.07
C GLU A 66 2.12 -4.72 6.66
N ILE A 67 2.42 -5.51 5.62
CA ILE A 67 2.27 -5.08 4.22
C ILE A 67 0.82 -4.65 3.96
N LEU A 68 -0.14 -5.49 4.38
CA LEU A 68 -1.56 -5.20 4.24
C LEU A 68 -1.99 -3.91 4.95
N LYS A 69 -1.50 -3.67 6.18
CA LYS A 69 -1.77 -2.43 6.94
C LYS A 69 -1.21 -1.21 6.21
N LEU A 70 0.01 -1.29 5.71
CA LEU A 70 0.66 -0.19 4.98
C LEU A 70 -0.05 0.12 3.67
N LEU A 71 -0.46 -0.91 2.92
CA LEU A 71 -1.26 -0.74 1.71
C LEU A 71 -2.62 -0.10 2.04
N ALA A 72 -3.29 -0.52 3.11
CA ALA A 72 -4.58 0.06 3.50
C ALA A 72 -4.44 1.54 3.88
N LEU A 73 -3.34 1.91 4.55
CA LEU A 73 -3.02 3.30 4.89
C LEU A 73 -2.71 4.14 3.64
N ALA A 74 -2.02 3.57 2.65
CA ALA A 74 -1.77 4.22 1.36
C ALA A 74 -3.09 4.47 0.60
N GLU A 75 -3.95 3.46 0.50
CA GLU A 75 -5.25 3.56 -0.17
C GLU A 75 -6.18 4.56 0.54
N ALA A 76 -6.20 4.55 1.87
CA ALA A 76 -6.94 5.53 2.66
C ALA A 76 -6.40 6.96 2.44
N SER A 77 -5.07 7.14 2.36
CA SER A 77 -4.44 8.45 2.11
C SER A 77 -4.77 8.98 0.71
N MET A 78 -4.96 8.09 -0.27
CA MET A 78 -5.41 8.44 -1.62
C MET A 78 -6.93 8.62 -1.75
N GLY A 79 -7.71 8.36 -0.69
CA GLY A 79 -9.17 8.39 -0.73
C GLY A 79 -9.80 7.22 -1.51
N ARG A 80 -9.06 6.14 -1.75
CA ARG A 80 -9.54 4.93 -2.47
C ARG A 80 -10.24 3.97 -1.49
N SER A 81 -11.36 4.41 -0.93
CA SER A 81 -12.09 3.70 0.14
C SER A 81 -12.52 2.27 -0.24
N ALA A 82 -12.79 1.99 -1.51
CA ALA A 82 -13.12 0.65 -1.97
C ALA A 82 -11.94 -0.33 -1.80
N ASN A 83 -10.73 0.09 -2.16
CA ASN A 83 -9.52 -0.71 -2.01
C ASN A 83 -9.14 -0.86 -0.53
N GLN A 84 -9.28 0.20 0.26
CA GLN A 84 -9.09 0.14 1.71
C GLN A 84 -10.00 -0.93 2.34
N LEU A 85 -11.28 -0.97 1.97
CA LEU A 85 -12.25 -1.92 2.52
C LEU A 85 -11.87 -3.38 2.21
N VAL A 86 -11.36 -3.66 1.00
CA VAL A 86 -10.87 -5.00 0.63
C VAL A 86 -9.70 -5.41 1.52
N LEU A 87 -8.75 -4.49 1.76
CA LEU A 87 -7.59 -4.73 2.61
C LEU A 87 -7.98 -4.90 4.09
N ASP A 88 -8.92 -4.09 4.58
CA ASP A 88 -9.46 -4.18 5.96
C ASP A 88 -10.22 -5.50 6.19
N GLN A 89 -10.99 -5.97 5.20
CA GLN A 89 -11.62 -7.28 5.24
C GLN A 89 -10.57 -8.41 5.28
N ARG A 90 -9.51 -8.30 4.50
CA ARG A 90 -8.42 -9.28 4.50
C ARG A 90 -7.66 -9.29 5.82
N LEU A 91 -7.38 -8.12 6.38
CA LEU A 91 -6.78 -7.97 7.71
C LEU A 91 -7.67 -8.56 8.79
N THR A 92 -8.97 -8.34 8.73
CA THR A 92 -9.94 -8.94 9.65
C THR A 92 -9.91 -10.47 9.59
N GLN A 93 -9.81 -11.05 8.39
CA GLN A 93 -9.68 -12.50 8.22
C GLN A 93 -8.38 -13.06 8.82
N LEU A 94 -7.25 -12.36 8.63
CA LEU A 94 -5.94 -12.81 9.12
C LEU A 94 -5.77 -12.61 10.63
N LEU A 95 -6.31 -11.52 11.18
CA LEU A 95 -6.20 -11.18 12.60
C LEU A 95 -7.24 -11.88 13.49
N GLY A 96 -8.33 -12.39 12.90
CA GLY A 96 -9.43 -13.03 13.63
C GLY A 96 -10.30 -12.05 14.44
N HIS A 97 -10.08 -10.74 14.29
CA HIS A 97 -10.89 -9.68 14.88
C HIS A 97 -11.10 -8.55 13.86
N ALA A 98 -12.17 -7.78 14.03
CA ALA A 98 -12.44 -6.64 13.16
C ALA A 98 -11.25 -5.66 13.13
N HIS A 99 -10.79 -5.34 11.93
CA HIS A 99 -9.76 -4.34 11.67
C HIS A 99 -10.33 -3.24 10.79
N GLU A 100 -10.07 -1.99 11.19
CA GLU A 100 -10.46 -0.80 10.44
C GLU A 100 -9.24 0.11 10.35
N THR A 101 -8.79 0.39 9.13
CA THR A 101 -7.68 1.30 8.92
C THR A 101 -8.13 2.72 9.19
N LYS A 102 -7.47 3.37 10.16
CA LYS A 102 -7.67 4.78 10.47
C LYS A 102 -6.41 5.54 10.16
N LEU A 103 -6.54 6.57 9.32
CA LEU A 103 -5.43 7.48 9.05
C LEU A 103 -5.02 8.17 10.36
N PRO A 104 -3.71 8.19 10.69
CA PRO A 104 -3.24 8.98 11.81
C PRO A 104 -3.55 10.46 11.55
N ALA A 105 -3.97 11.18 12.60
CA ALA A 105 -4.18 12.62 12.51
C ALA A 105 -2.90 13.30 11.98
N ALA A 106 -3.08 14.23 11.05
CA ALA A 106 -1.99 14.97 10.43
C ALA A 106 -1.33 15.96 11.38
#